data_AF-A0A1V4Z2R2-F1
#
_entry.id   AF-A0A1V4Z2R2-F1
#
_cell.length_a   1.000
_cell.length_b   1.000
_cell.length_c   1.000
_cell.angle_alpha   90.00
_cell.angle_beta   90.00
_cell.angle_gamma   90.00
#
_symmetry.space_group_name_H-M   'P 1'
#
loop_
_entity.id
_entity.type
_entity.pdbx_description
1 polymer ?
#
loop_
_entity_poly.entity_id
_entity_poly.type
_entity_poly.pdbx_seq_one_letter_code
_entity_poly.pdbx_strand_id
1 'polypeptide(L)' 'MSVTVEILRETPLIYQDSGYPLETEVGKRYVLDDKMASTLITKRYARAVDE' A
#
# COMPACT_ATOMS: atom_id res chain seq x y z
N MET A 1 -10.35 -3.46 -8.31
CA MET A 1 -9.40 -4.58 -8.14
C MET A 1 -8.47 -4.20 -7.02
N SER A 2 -8.28 -5.10 -6.06
CA SER A 2 -7.46 -4.88 -4.88
C SER A 2 -6.18 -5.69 -5.01
N VAL A 3 -5.06 -5.11 -4.60
CA VAL A 3 -3.73 -5.73 -4.67
C VAL A 3 -3.17 -5.78 -3.26
N THR A 4 -2.72 -6.96 -2.85
CA THR A 4 -2.00 -7.11 -1.59
C THR A 4 -0.56 -6.62 -1.78
N VAL A 5 -0.14 -5.68 -0.96
CA VAL A 5 1.22 -5.14 -0.97
C VAL A 5 1.87 -5.23 0.39
N GLU A 6 3.17 -5.53 0.41
CA GLU A 6 4.02 -5.50 1.59
C GLU A 6 4.76 -4.16 1.64
N ILE A 7 4.62 -3.44 2.75
CA ILE A 7 5.24 -2.13 2.93
C ILE A 7 6.71 -2.33 3.27
N LEU A 8 7.61 -1.80 2.44
CA LEU A 8 9.06 -1.97 2.62
C LEU A 8 9.70 -0.83 3.41
N ARG A 9 9.02 0.32 3.53
CA ARG A 9 9.48 1.52 4.23
C ARG A 9 8.33 2.46 4.50
N GLU A 10 8.55 3.44 5.38
CA GLU A 10 7.56 4.47 5.73
C GLU A 10 6.92 5.07 4.47
N THR A 11 5.61 4.92 4.35
CA THR A 11 4.86 5.49 3.24
C THR A 11 4.41 6.90 3.61
N PRO A 12 4.24 7.80 2.63
CA PRO A 12 3.50 9.03 2.87
C PRO A 12 2.07 8.71 3.35
N LEU A 13 1.39 9.69 3.94
CA LEU A 13 0.00 9.56 4.34
C LEU A 13 -0.83 9.11 3.13
N ILE A 14 -1.37 7.91 3.20
CA ILE A 14 -2.25 7.34 2.18
C ILE A 14 -3.64 7.23 2.79
N TYR A 15 -4.68 7.47 1.99
CA TYR A 15 -6.06 7.44 2.44
C TYR A 15 -6.76 6.22 1.87
N GLN A 16 -7.52 5.51 2.69
CA GLN A 16 -8.44 4.50 2.18
C GLN A 16 -9.55 5.16 1.38
N ASP A 17 -10.27 4.38 0.57
CA ASP A 17 -11.44 4.84 -0.18
C ASP A 17 -12.51 5.49 0.72
N SER A 18 -12.57 5.07 1.99
CA SER A 18 -13.42 5.68 3.02
C SER A 18 -13.00 7.08 3.50
N GLY A 19 -11.90 7.64 2.97
CA GLY A 19 -11.39 8.97 3.34
C GLY A 19 -10.58 9.00 4.65
N TYR A 20 -10.40 7.87 5.31
CA TYR A 20 -9.59 7.77 6.52
C TYR A 20 -8.12 7.54 6.17
N PRO A 21 -7.18 8.19 6.91
CA PRO A 21 -5.76 7.89 6.75
C PRO A 21 -5.50 6.44 7.14
N LEU A 22 -4.79 5.73 6.27
CA LEU A 22 -4.31 4.39 6.53
C LEU A 22 -2.92 4.47 7.16
N GLU A 23 -2.86 4.10 8.44
CA GLU A 23 -1.59 3.89 9.12
C GLU A 23 -0.94 2.59 8.62
N THR A 24 0.20 2.73 7.94
CA THR A 24 0.98 1.62 7.42
C THR A 24 2.19 1.35 8.30
N GLU A 25 2.45 0.09 8.55
CA GLU A 25 3.62 -0.38 9.28
C GLU A 25 4.58 -1.10 8.32
N VAL A 26 5.88 -0.82 8.47
CA VAL A 26 6.92 -1.44 7.66
C VAL A 26 7.02 -2.94 7.95
N GLY A 27 7.05 -3.76 6.90
CA GLY A 27 7.03 -5.21 6.98
C GLY A 27 5.64 -5.83 7.10
N LYS A 28 4.57 -5.02 7.18
CA LYS A 28 3.19 -5.50 7.16
C LYS A 28 2.61 -5.50 5.75
N ARG A 29 1.62 -6.36 5.57
CA ARG A 29 0.87 -6.52 4.32
C ARG A 29 -0.47 -5.79 4.43
N TYR A 30 -0.82 -5.07 3.38
CA TYR A 30 -2.07 -4.33 3.27
C TYR A 30 -2.72 -4.61 1.93
N VAL A 31 -4.05 -4.70 1.94
CA VAL A 31 -4.84 -4.77 0.71
C VAL A 31 -5.18 -3.35 0.31
N LEU A 32 -4.68 -2.91 -0.85
CA LEU A 32 -4.88 -1.58 -1.38
C LEU A 32 -5.55 -1.64 -2.74
N ASP A 33 -6.19 -0.54 -3.15
CA ASP A 33 -6.65 -0.39 -4.52
C ASP A 33 -5.48 -0.41 -5.50
N ASP A 34 -5.72 -0.98 -6.68
CA ASP A 34 -4.73 -1.13 -7.75
C ASP A 34 -3.96 0.18 -8.05
N LYS A 35 -4.65 1.32 -8.05
CA LYS A 35 -4.04 2.65 -8.28
C LYS A 35 -3.06 3.04 -7.17
N MET A 36 -3.42 2.81 -5.91
CA MET A 36 -2.58 3.10 -4.75
C MET A 36 -1.42 2.12 -4.66
N ALA A 37 -1.70 0.83 -4.82
CA ALA A 37 -0.69 -0.22 -4.88
C ALA A 37 0.35 0.09 -5.97
N SER A 38 -0.09 0.38 -7.20
CA SER A 38 0.78 0.77 -8.31
C SER A 38 1.63 1.98 -7.99
N THR A 39 1.07 2.99 -7.32
CA THR A 39 1.83 4.19 -6.91
C THR A 39 2.91 3.85 -5.90
N LEU A 40 2.58 3.07 -4.86
CA LEU A 40 3.53 2.67 -3.82
C LEU A 40 4.61 1.74 -4.37
N ILE A 41 4.26 0.81 -5.27
CA ILE A 41 5.20 -0.09 -5.94
C ILE A 41 6.14 0.70 -6.85
N THR A 42 5.61 1.58 -7.69
CA THR A 42 6.41 2.41 -8.62
C THR A 42 7.41 3.28 -7.87
N LYS A 43 6.98 3.87 -6.75
CA LYS A 43 7.86 4.66 -5.87
C LYS A 43 8.70 3.82 -4.92
N ARG A 44 8.64 2.48 -5.04
CA ARG A 44 9.38 1.50 -4.24
C ARG A 44 9.11 1.61 -2.72
N TYR A 45 7.95 2.10 -2.31
CA TYR A 45 7.51 2.11 -0.91
C TYR A 45 6.94 0.75 -0.48
N ALA A 46 6.33 0.03 -1.43
CA ALA A 46 5.75 -1.27 -1.21
C ALA A 46 6.13 -2.23 -2.34
N ARG A 47 5.84 -3.52 -2.16
CA ARG A 47 5.97 -4.56 -3.17
C ARG A 47 4.66 -5.35 -3.28
N ALA A 48 4.20 -5.64 -4.48
CA ALA A 48 3.10 -6.57 -4.67
C ALA A 48 3.49 -7.95 -4.13
N VAL A 49 2.59 -8.54 -3.34
CA VAL A 49 2.68 -9.92 -2.90
C VAL A 49 1.50 -10.64 -3.53
N ASP A 50 1.81 -11.53 -4.46
CA ASP A 50 0.86 -12.50 -5.01
C ASP A 50 0.60 -13.55 -3.91
N GLU A 51 -0.67 -13.90 -3.67
CA GLU A 51 -1.05 -15.05 -2.85
C GLU A 51 -1.14 -16.32 -3.68
#